data_AF-A0A929PG23-F1
#
_entry.id   AF-A0A929PG23-F1
#
_cell.length_a   1.000
_cell.length_b   1.000
_cell.length_c   1.000
_cell.angle_alpha   90.00
_cell.angle_beta   90.00
_cell.angle_gamma   90.00
#
_symmetry.space_group_name_H-M   'P 1'
#
loop_
_entity.id
_entity.type
_entity.pdbx_description
1 polymer ?
#
loop_
_entity_poly.entity_id
_entity_poly.type
_entity_poly.pdbx_seq_one_letter_code
_entity_poly.pdbx_strand_id
1 'polypeptide(L)'
;MSQAKDVLMSTSKVSSVKSNLKLGVNGHMGDAPYLQTPWSKQVDMLKERGMAYYRINVQTKSDGTASASAHLETLMAAARAKGVSLFPMVYLRTLDFKKSESENYSMGKTLGANFAGKYGKNFTYYNLGNDEELDLLYPGKSGEKASHYDAEKFKRTAAFLKGMDEGIKSKDSDAKTIVSAGWLHWGFLQMCEDYGVKFDRVGYNWYSDMEKAVVKAPYYIDDITVKLAQLFPDKPIWFTEYNFRYKSGSSTNEADQKEFIRNFTNKCKANPHVKVACIYELFDEPYKSYQESNYGLIKWKSQYTSFLEKALNISSIQDLLSDTLHI
;
A
#
# COMPACT_ATOMS: atom_id res chain seq x y z
N MET A 1 20.61 -48.16 40.14
CA MET A 1 21.54 -47.44 39.23
C MET A 1 20.79 -47.18 37.93
N SER A 2 20.26 -45.97 37.75
CA SER A 2 19.48 -45.56 36.58
C SER A 2 20.40 -44.72 35.68
N GLN A 3 20.66 -45.19 34.46
CA GLN A 3 21.42 -44.45 33.46
C GLN A 3 20.48 -43.46 32.76
N ALA A 4 20.72 -42.17 32.96
CA ALA A 4 20.12 -41.11 32.16
C ALA A 4 20.78 -41.09 30.78
N LYS A 5 19.96 -41.14 29.72
CA LYS A 5 20.39 -40.89 28.34
C LYS A 5 20.35 -39.39 28.09
N ASP A 6 21.51 -38.78 27.92
CA ASP A 6 21.64 -37.43 27.38
C ASP A 6 21.21 -37.42 25.91
N VAL A 7 20.09 -36.76 25.62
CA VAL A 7 19.68 -36.41 24.27
C VAL A 7 20.27 -35.04 23.97
N LEU A 8 21.39 -35.02 23.25
CA LEU A 8 21.95 -33.81 22.63
C LEU A 8 20.92 -33.25 21.65
N MET A 9 20.27 -32.14 22.02
CA MET A 9 19.49 -31.34 21.09
C MET A 9 20.42 -30.69 20.07
N SER A 10 20.32 -31.15 18.83
CA SER A 10 20.89 -30.50 17.65
C SER A 10 20.30 -29.08 17.53
N THR A 11 21.10 -28.06 17.83
CA THR A 11 20.80 -26.67 17.51
C THR A 11 20.94 -26.47 16.01
N SER A 12 19.85 -26.68 15.29
CA SER A 12 19.75 -26.34 13.88
C SER A 12 20.09 -24.86 13.71
N LYS A 13 21.20 -24.56 13.03
CA LYS A 13 21.55 -23.21 12.58
C LYS A 13 20.36 -22.63 11.81
N VAL A 14 19.71 -21.62 12.37
CA VAL A 14 18.76 -20.78 11.66
C VAL A 14 19.53 -20.11 10.54
N SER A 15 19.39 -20.59 9.30
CA SER A 15 19.91 -19.87 8.15
C SER A 15 19.15 -18.56 8.08
N SER A 16 19.84 -17.43 8.15
CA SER A 16 19.25 -16.11 7.93
C SER A 16 18.70 -16.07 6.50
N VAL A 17 17.41 -16.36 6.33
CA VAL A 17 16.73 -16.14 5.07
C VAL A 17 16.82 -14.64 4.80
N LYS A 18 17.61 -14.25 3.81
CA LYS A 18 17.68 -12.85 3.38
C LYS A 18 16.27 -12.38 3.03
N SER A 19 15.85 -11.28 3.63
CA SER A 19 14.53 -10.74 3.37
C SER A 19 14.45 -10.28 1.91
N ASN A 20 13.39 -10.68 1.21
CA ASN A 20 13.12 -10.21 -0.15
C ASN A 20 12.23 -8.95 -0.14
N LEU A 21 12.02 -8.32 1.01
CA LEU A 21 11.24 -7.10 1.15
C LEU A 21 11.85 -5.98 0.31
N LYS A 22 11.00 -5.26 -0.42
CA LYS A 22 11.33 -3.98 -1.05
C LYS A 22 10.56 -2.86 -0.37
N LEU A 23 11.20 -1.71 -0.22
CA LEU A 23 10.53 -0.51 0.28
C LEU A 23 10.10 0.38 -0.86
N GLY A 24 9.00 1.09 -0.63
CA GLY A 24 8.53 2.18 -1.45
C GLY A 24 8.04 3.35 -0.61
N VAL A 25 7.53 4.35 -1.29
CA VAL A 25 6.86 5.50 -0.69
C VAL A 25 5.65 5.87 -1.53
N ASN A 26 4.69 6.55 -0.94
CA ASN A 26 3.54 7.09 -1.65
C ASN A 26 3.81 8.53 -2.08
N GLY A 27 3.17 8.91 -3.18
CA GLY A 27 3.10 10.30 -3.61
C GLY A 27 1.80 10.58 -4.32
N HIS A 28 1.56 11.87 -4.57
CA HIS A 28 0.25 12.33 -5.02
C HIS A 28 0.30 13.04 -6.37
N MET A 29 -0.50 12.55 -7.32
CA MET A 29 -0.75 13.21 -8.59
C MET A 29 -1.81 14.30 -8.39
N GLY A 30 -1.38 15.56 -8.53
CA GLY A 30 -2.27 16.73 -8.49
C GLY A 30 -2.18 17.55 -7.21
N ASP A 31 -1.49 17.06 -6.19
CA ASP A 31 -1.30 17.75 -4.92
C ASP A 31 -0.12 18.74 -4.98
N ALA A 32 -0.28 19.92 -4.36
CA ALA A 32 0.66 21.04 -4.52
C ALA A 32 2.14 20.69 -4.20
N PRO A 33 2.47 20.00 -3.09
CA PRO A 33 3.83 19.53 -2.78
C PRO A 33 4.51 18.80 -3.96
N TYR A 34 3.73 17.96 -4.64
CA TYR A 34 4.18 17.09 -5.73
C TYR A 34 4.19 17.82 -7.08
N LEU A 35 3.27 18.75 -7.32
CA LEU A 35 3.30 19.56 -8.55
C LEU A 35 4.44 20.58 -8.56
N GLN A 36 4.84 21.09 -7.39
CA GLN A 36 5.88 22.11 -7.26
C GLN A 36 7.30 21.52 -7.24
N THR A 37 7.42 20.20 -7.06
CA THR A 37 8.72 19.51 -7.11
C THR A 37 8.84 18.75 -8.42
N PRO A 38 9.86 18.99 -9.26
CA PRO A 38 10.03 18.26 -10.51
C PRO A 38 10.02 16.74 -10.29
N TRP A 39 9.29 16.00 -11.13
CA TRP A 39 9.15 14.55 -10.98
C TRP A 39 10.49 13.80 -10.97
N SER A 40 11.47 14.25 -11.77
CA SER A 40 12.83 13.70 -11.74
C SER A 40 13.48 13.83 -10.36
N LYS A 41 13.30 14.98 -9.71
CA LYS A 41 13.83 15.25 -8.37
C LYS A 41 13.14 14.38 -7.31
N GLN A 42 11.82 14.16 -7.43
CA GLN A 42 11.12 13.22 -6.56
C GLN A 42 11.66 11.80 -6.73
N VAL A 43 11.85 11.33 -7.96
CA VAL A 43 12.43 10.01 -8.23
C VAL A 43 13.86 9.90 -7.69
N ASP A 44 14.67 10.95 -7.80
CA ASP A 44 16.02 10.99 -7.22
C ASP A 44 15.97 10.85 -5.69
N MET A 45 15.04 11.53 -5.01
CA MET A 45 14.83 11.38 -3.56
C MET A 45 14.51 9.93 -3.16
N LEU A 46 13.73 9.20 -3.95
CA LEU A 46 13.46 7.78 -3.72
C LEU A 46 14.74 6.95 -3.88
N LYS A 47 15.52 7.21 -4.93
CA LYS A 47 16.78 6.50 -5.20
C LYS A 47 17.81 6.71 -4.10
N GLU A 48 17.95 7.94 -3.63
CA GLU A 48 18.84 8.29 -2.52
C GLU A 48 18.49 7.48 -1.27
N ARG A 49 17.21 7.19 -1.03
CA ARG A 49 16.72 6.36 0.09
C ARG A 49 16.77 4.86 -0.17
N GLY A 50 17.19 4.41 -1.36
CA GLY A 50 17.19 3.00 -1.73
C GLY A 50 15.79 2.41 -1.98
N MET A 51 14.77 3.25 -2.14
CA MET A 51 13.40 2.79 -2.38
C MET A 51 13.23 2.31 -3.83
N ALA A 52 12.53 1.19 -3.98
CA ALA A 52 12.30 0.54 -5.26
C ALA A 52 10.96 0.91 -5.91
N TYR A 53 9.97 1.28 -5.10
CA TYR A 53 8.60 1.53 -5.55
C TYR A 53 8.12 2.95 -5.23
N TYR A 54 7.38 3.53 -6.17
CA TYR A 54 6.61 4.75 -5.96
C TYR A 54 5.13 4.47 -6.23
N ARG A 55 4.31 4.48 -5.18
CA ARG A 55 2.84 4.36 -5.32
C ARG A 55 2.26 5.74 -5.59
N ILE A 56 1.44 5.86 -6.62
CA ILE A 56 0.80 7.13 -6.99
C ILE A 56 -0.70 6.97 -7.16
N ASN A 57 -1.48 7.93 -6.67
CA ASN A 57 -2.91 7.99 -6.99
C ASN A 57 -3.10 8.45 -8.43
N VAL A 58 -4.02 7.83 -9.17
CA VAL A 58 -4.30 8.17 -10.57
C VAL A 58 -5.80 8.30 -10.76
N GLN A 59 -6.24 9.55 -10.82
CA GLN A 59 -7.58 9.88 -11.30
C GLN A 59 -7.65 9.68 -12.80
N THR A 60 -8.78 9.15 -13.27
CA THR A 60 -9.02 8.88 -14.69
C THR A 60 -10.27 9.60 -15.19
N LYS A 61 -10.31 9.81 -16.50
CA LYS A 61 -11.53 10.10 -17.26
C LYS A 61 -12.26 8.78 -17.55
N SER A 62 -13.53 8.85 -17.95
CA SER A 62 -14.33 7.66 -18.29
C SER A 62 -13.73 6.81 -19.43
N ASP A 63 -12.91 7.42 -20.29
CA ASP A 63 -12.20 6.74 -21.37
C ASP A 63 -10.87 6.10 -20.91
N GLY A 64 -10.55 6.09 -19.62
CA GLY A 64 -9.30 5.55 -19.07
C GLY A 64 -8.07 6.45 -19.26
N THR A 65 -8.20 7.66 -19.81
CA THR A 65 -7.09 8.63 -19.82
C THR A 65 -6.85 9.14 -18.39
N ALA A 66 -5.60 9.18 -17.94
CA ALA A 66 -5.27 9.81 -16.66
C ALA A 66 -5.62 11.31 -16.71
N SER A 67 -6.29 11.83 -15.69
CA SER A 67 -6.72 13.23 -15.64
C SER A 67 -5.52 14.19 -15.70
N ALA A 68 -4.38 13.78 -15.14
CA ALA A 68 -3.10 14.49 -15.19
C ALA A 68 -2.08 13.79 -16.13
N SER A 69 -2.50 13.41 -17.34
CA SER A 69 -1.69 12.57 -18.25
C SER A 69 -0.28 13.10 -18.53
N ALA A 70 -0.12 14.41 -18.75
CA ALA A 70 1.20 15.01 -19.00
C ALA A 70 2.16 14.87 -17.80
N HIS A 71 1.64 15.03 -16.57
CA HIS A 71 2.42 14.79 -15.37
C HIS A 71 2.77 13.31 -15.22
N LEU A 72 1.80 12.42 -15.47
CA LEU A 72 2.01 10.97 -15.40
C LEU A 72 3.09 10.52 -16.40
N GLU A 73 3.06 11.03 -17.63
CA GLU A 73 4.07 10.74 -18.65
C GLU A 73 5.47 11.19 -18.23
N THR A 74 5.58 12.39 -17.67
CA THR A 74 6.85 12.92 -17.17
C THR A 74 7.38 12.06 -16.01
N LEU A 75 6.51 11.66 -15.08
CA LEU A 75 6.88 10.78 -13.97
C LEU A 75 7.28 9.39 -14.45
N MET A 76 6.54 8.77 -15.37
CA MET A 76 6.89 7.48 -15.97
C MET A 76 8.27 7.51 -16.64
N ALA A 77 8.58 8.60 -17.37
CA ALA A 77 9.89 8.77 -17.99
C ALA A 77 11.01 8.89 -16.95
N ALA A 78 10.81 9.70 -15.91
CA ALA A 78 11.76 9.86 -14.81
C ALA A 78 12.02 8.56 -14.05
N ALA A 79 10.95 7.84 -13.69
CA ALA A 79 11.03 6.58 -12.97
C ALA A 79 11.77 5.51 -13.78
N ARG A 80 11.47 5.39 -15.08
CA ARG A 80 12.17 4.46 -15.98
C ARG A 80 13.66 4.78 -16.06
N ALA A 81 14.03 6.05 -16.20
CA ALA A 81 15.43 6.47 -16.30
C ALA A 81 16.27 6.12 -15.05
N LYS A 82 15.63 5.93 -13.90
CA LYS A 82 16.29 5.65 -12.61
C LYS A 82 16.04 4.23 -12.09
N GLY A 83 15.26 3.43 -12.81
CA GLY A 83 14.86 2.09 -12.39
C GLY A 83 14.01 2.09 -11.11
N VAL A 84 13.15 3.09 -10.93
CA VAL A 84 12.10 3.07 -9.89
C VAL A 84 10.84 2.50 -10.52
N SER A 85 10.24 1.51 -9.85
CA SER A 85 8.98 0.91 -10.30
C SER A 85 7.81 1.75 -9.85
N LEU A 86 6.99 2.20 -10.79
CA LEU A 86 5.72 2.83 -10.47
C LEU A 86 4.64 1.76 -10.35
N PHE A 87 3.73 1.94 -9.40
CA PHE A 87 2.45 1.23 -9.44
C PHE A 87 1.31 2.20 -9.12
N PRO A 88 0.38 2.41 -10.07
CA PRO A 88 -0.71 3.34 -9.86
C PRO A 88 -1.78 2.70 -8.97
N MET A 89 -2.30 3.49 -8.04
CA MET A 89 -3.64 3.30 -7.50
C MET A 89 -4.63 3.98 -8.45
N VAL A 90 -5.44 3.18 -9.12
CA VAL A 90 -6.40 3.66 -10.13
C VAL A 90 -7.79 3.68 -9.50
N TYR A 91 -8.38 4.87 -9.38
CA TYR A 91 -9.70 5.04 -8.76
C TYR A 91 -10.81 4.35 -9.56
N LEU A 92 -11.84 3.87 -8.87
CA LEU A 92 -13.04 3.28 -9.46
C LEU A 92 -14.02 4.35 -9.97
N ARG A 93 -13.53 5.30 -10.78
CA ARG A 93 -14.22 6.55 -11.15
C ARG A 93 -15.64 6.37 -11.69
N THR A 94 -15.90 5.26 -12.37
CA THR A 94 -17.17 4.95 -13.03
C THR A 94 -18.01 3.93 -12.27
N LEU A 95 -17.65 3.56 -11.04
CA LEU A 95 -18.49 2.73 -10.18
C LEU A 95 -19.81 3.47 -9.89
N ASP A 96 -20.94 2.78 -9.99
CA ASP A 96 -22.25 3.35 -9.69
C ASP A 96 -23.12 2.35 -8.93
N PHE A 97 -23.42 2.68 -7.67
CA PHE A 97 -24.25 1.85 -6.81
C PHE A 97 -25.73 1.78 -7.24
N LYS A 98 -26.17 2.53 -8.25
CA LYS A 98 -27.54 2.41 -8.80
C LYS A 98 -27.60 1.46 -10.00
N LYS A 99 -26.44 1.06 -10.53
CA LYS A 99 -26.30 0.16 -11.67
C LYS A 99 -26.29 -1.31 -11.24
N SER A 100 -26.67 -2.19 -12.15
CA SER A 100 -26.57 -3.64 -11.94
C SER A 100 -25.12 -4.11 -11.80
N GLU A 101 -24.92 -5.33 -11.29
CA GLU A 101 -23.60 -5.98 -11.25
C GLU A 101 -22.99 -6.10 -12.65
N SER A 102 -23.79 -6.49 -13.65
CA SER A 102 -23.35 -6.65 -15.04
C SER A 102 -22.92 -5.32 -15.68
N GLU A 103 -23.66 -4.24 -15.41
CA GLU A 103 -23.29 -2.89 -15.86
C GLU A 103 -21.98 -2.45 -15.20
N ASN A 104 -21.86 -2.57 -13.88
CA ASN A 104 -20.64 -2.21 -13.15
C ASN A 104 -19.42 -3.03 -13.61
N TYR A 105 -19.59 -4.33 -13.85
CA TYR A 105 -18.55 -5.17 -14.46
C TYR A 105 -18.11 -4.63 -15.82
N SER A 106 -19.05 -4.29 -16.70
CA SER A 106 -18.75 -3.76 -18.03
C SER A 106 -18.04 -2.41 -17.97
N MET A 107 -18.43 -1.55 -17.02
CA MET A 107 -17.80 -0.25 -16.77
C MET A 107 -16.36 -0.42 -16.25
N GLY A 108 -16.16 -1.28 -15.24
CA GLY A 108 -14.83 -1.61 -14.73
C GLY A 108 -13.92 -2.18 -15.81
N LYS A 109 -14.43 -3.13 -16.61
CA LYS A 109 -13.70 -3.74 -17.73
C LYS A 109 -13.26 -2.73 -18.78
N THR A 110 -14.15 -1.82 -19.15
CA THR A 110 -13.84 -0.75 -20.10
C THR A 110 -12.78 0.19 -19.53
N LEU A 111 -12.94 0.63 -18.28
CA LEU A 111 -11.99 1.54 -17.63
C LEU A 111 -10.60 0.91 -17.53
N GLY A 112 -10.52 -0.32 -17.02
CA GLY A 112 -9.27 -1.07 -16.84
C GLY A 112 -8.56 -1.33 -18.16
N ALA A 113 -9.28 -1.82 -19.18
CA ALA A 113 -8.72 -2.06 -20.51
C ALA A 113 -8.19 -0.77 -21.14
N ASN A 114 -8.94 0.32 -21.08
CA ASN A 114 -8.51 1.57 -21.70
C ASN A 114 -7.30 2.18 -20.99
N PHE A 115 -7.27 2.15 -19.65
CA PHE A 115 -6.11 2.62 -18.89
C PHE A 115 -4.85 1.78 -19.19
N ALA A 116 -4.96 0.45 -19.13
CA ALA A 116 -3.85 -0.44 -19.43
C ALA A 116 -3.38 -0.33 -20.89
N GLY A 117 -4.30 -0.21 -21.85
CA GLY A 117 -3.95 -0.01 -23.26
C GLY A 117 -3.16 1.28 -23.52
N LYS A 118 -3.40 2.33 -22.72
CA LYS A 118 -2.67 3.61 -22.84
C LYS A 118 -1.33 3.59 -22.11
N TYR A 119 -1.30 3.03 -20.90
CA TYR A 119 -0.17 3.23 -19.99
C TYR A 119 0.58 1.95 -19.60
N GLY A 120 0.05 0.76 -19.88
CA GLY A 120 0.49 -0.49 -19.27
C GLY A 120 1.94 -0.89 -19.53
N LYS A 121 2.52 -0.47 -20.65
CA LYS A 121 3.97 -0.62 -20.91
C LYS A 121 4.91 -0.02 -19.83
N ASN A 122 4.38 0.79 -18.91
CA ASN A 122 5.12 1.44 -17.83
C ASN A 122 4.85 0.83 -16.46
N PHE A 123 3.93 -0.12 -16.35
CA PHE A 123 3.49 -0.70 -15.09
C PHE A 123 3.58 -2.21 -15.13
N THR A 124 3.81 -2.80 -13.98
CA THR A 124 3.62 -4.24 -13.77
C THR A 124 2.52 -4.48 -12.75
N TYR A 125 2.34 -3.54 -11.84
CA TYR A 125 1.41 -3.64 -10.73
C TYR A 125 0.35 -2.54 -10.81
N TYR A 126 -0.89 -2.87 -10.49
CA TYR A 126 -2.02 -1.95 -10.47
C TYR A 126 -2.79 -2.11 -9.17
N ASN A 127 -2.88 -1.07 -8.36
CA ASN A 127 -3.76 -1.07 -7.20
C ASN A 127 -5.14 -0.56 -7.62
N LEU A 128 -6.15 -1.41 -7.48
CA LEU A 128 -7.52 -1.13 -7.93
C LEU A 128 -8.31 -0.50 -6.78
N GLY A 129 -8.56 0.80 -6.89
CA GLY A 129 -9.20 1.56 -5.83
C GLY A 129 -8.33 1.78 -4.59
N ASN A 130 -8.89 2.53 -3.63
CA ASN A 130 -8.28 2.75 -2.32
C ASN A 130 -9.35 2.84 -1.24
N ASP A 131 -9.28 1.94 -0.27
CA ASP A 131 -10.23 1.87 0.84
C ASP A 131 -11.71 1.80 0.39
N GLU A 132 -11.97 1.12 -0.73
CA GLU A 132 -13.31 0.96 -1.32
C GLU A 132 -14.30 0.28 -0.37
N GLU A 133 -13.80 -0.43 0.64
CA GLU A 133 -14.60 -1.11 1.63
C GLU A 133 -15.23 -0.18 2.68
N LEU A 134 -14.72 1.05 2.83
CA LEU A 134 -15.24 1.99 3.82
C LEU A 134 -16.70 2.38 3.54
N ASP A 135 -17.05 2.60 2.27
CA ASP A 135 -18.42 2.94 1.84
C ASP A 135 -19.41 1.76 1.93
N LEU A 136 -18.87 0.56 2.13
CA LEU A 136 -19.60 -0.70 2.23
C LEU A 136 -19.82 -1.13 3.68
N LEU A 137 -18.95 -0.68 4.60
CA LEU A 137 -18.94 -1.11 5.99
C LEU A 137 -20.12 -0.51 6.77
N TYR A 138 -20.87 -1.35 7.48
CA TYR A 138 -21.90 -0.86 8.38
C TYR A 138 -21.29 -0.12 9.59
N PRO A 139 -21.94 0.94 10.10
CA PRO A 139 -21.46 1.68 11.26
C PRO A 139 -21.18 0.78 12.46
N GLY A 140 -20.04 1.00 13.12
CA GLY A 140 -19.63 0.29 14.34
C GLY A 140 -19.21 -1.17 14.12
N LYS A 141 -19.03 -1.61 12.87
CA LYS A 141 -18.49 -2.95 12.57
C LYS A 141 -16.99 -2.91 12.34
N SER A 142 -16.31 -4.02 12.64
CA SER A 142 -14.86 -4.14 12.51
C SER A 142 -14.39 -4.48 11.10
N GLY A 143 -15.27 -4.93 10.19
CA GLY A 143 -14.89 -5.35 8.83
C GLY A 143 -14.27 -6.75 8.70
N GLU A 144 -14.18 -7.51 9.79
CA GLU A 144 -13.58 -8.86 9.75
C GLU A 144 -14.44 -9.93 9.08
N LYS A 145 -15.72 -9.66 8.81
CA LYS A 145 -16.72 -10.65 8.39
C LYS A 145 -17.65 -10.09 7.32
N ALA A 146 -18.16 -10.94 6.44
CA ALA A 146 -19.08 -10.53 5.39
C ALA A 146 -20.34 -9.81 5.91
N SER A 147 -20.88 -10.24 7.06
CA SER A 147 -22.03 -9.60 7.70
C SER A 147 -21.77 -8.19 8.25
N HIS A 148 -20.52 -7.70 8.17
CA HIS A 148 -20.18 -6.32 8.52
C HIS A 148 -20.42 -5.34 7.37
N TYR A 149 -20.72 -5.84 6.17
CA TYR A 149 -20.82 -5.04 4.96
C TYR A 149 -22.22 -5.08 4.35
N ASP A 150 -22.56 -4.01 3.65
CA ASP A 150 -23.69 -3.94 2.74
C ASP A 150 -23.47 -4.87 1.55
N ALA A 151 -24.20 -5.99 1.54
CA ALA A 151 -24.04 -7.04 0.55
C ALA A 151 -24.38 -6.59 -0.88
N GLU A 152 -25.34 -5.67 -1.06
CA GLU A 152 -25.71 -5.20 -2.39
C GLU A 152 -24.64 -4.26 -2.97
N LYS A 153 -24.20 -3.28 -2.17
CA LYS A 153 -23.12 -2.39 -2.58
C LYS A 153 -21.84 -3.18 -2.84
N PHE A 154 -21.52 -4.13 -1.96
CA PHE A 154 -20.37 -5.01 -2.14
C PHE A 154 -20.40 -5.73 -3.48
N LYS A 155 -21.52 -6.36 -3.86
CA LYS A 155 -21.62 -7.08 -5.14
C LYS A 155 -21.36 -6.16 -6.34
N ARG A 156 -21.84 -4.91 -6.29
CA ARG A 156 -21.60 -3.91 -7.35
C ARG A 156 -20.12 -3.51 -7.41
N THR A 157 -19.49 -3.27 -6.26
CA THR A 157 -18.03 -3.01 -6.18
C THR A 157 -17.20 -4.19 -6.66
N ALA A 158 -17.52 -5.41 -6.21
CA ALA A 158 -16.80 -6.62 -6.60
C ALA A 158 -16.95 -6.93 -8.10
N ALA A 159 -18.14 -6.74 -8.67
CA ALA A 159 -18.35 -6.83 -10.11
C ALA A 159 -17.48 -5.84 -10.88
N PHE A 160 -17.41 -4.58 -10.42
CA PHE A 160 -16.55 -3.56 -11.01
C PHE A 160 -15.07 -3.93 -10.93
N LEU A 161 -14.58 -4.32 -9.75
CA LEU A 161 -13.18 -4.74 -9.53
C LEU A 161 -12.82 -5.95 -10.40
N LYS A 162 -13.71 -6.94 -10.50
CA LYS A 162 -13.54 -8.10 -11.40
C LYS A 162 -13.43 -7.66 -12.85
N GLY A 163 -14.34 -6.78 -13.30
CA GLY A 163 -14.30 -6.21 -14.64
C GLY A 163 -12.97 -5.51 -14.89
N MET A 164 -12.55 -4.64 -13.97
CA MET A 164 -11.32 -3.87 -14.08
C MET A 164 -10.06 -4.73 -14.14
N ASP A 165 -9.97 -5.77 -13.30
CA ASP A 165 -8.89 -6.77 -13.34
C ASP A 165 -8.79 -7.45 -14.70
N GLU A 166 -9.91 -8.02 -15.18
CA GLU A 166 -9.97 -8.68 -16.49
C GLU A 166 -9.72 -7.72 -17.65
N GLY A 167 -10.20 -6.47 -17.53
CA GLY A 167 -9.99 -5.40 -18.50
C GLY A 167 -8.52 -5.06 -18.65
N ILE A 168 -7.83 -4.81 -17.54
CA ILE A 168 -6.37 -4.56 -17.52
C ILE A 168 -5.64 -5.73 -18.19
N LYS A 169 -5.91 -6.96 -17.73
CA LYS A 169 -5.25 -8.18 -18.23
C LYS A 169 -5.52 -8.48 -19.70
N SER A 170 -6.62 -7.96 -20.26
CA SER A 170 -6.91 -8.06 -21.70
C SER A 170 -6.02 -7.19 -22.59
N LYS A 171 -5.37 -6.17 -22.02
CA LYS A 171 -4.45 -5.26 -22.73
C LYS A 171 -3.00 -5.37 -22.26
N ASP A 172 -2.80 -5.89 -21.06
CA ASP A 172 -1.50 -6.17 -20.46
C ASP A 172 -1.58 -7.52 -19.74
N SER A 173 -1.25 -8.60 -20.44
CA SER A 173 -1.43 -9.98 -19.94
C SER A 173 -0.53 -10.34 -18.76
N ASP A 174 0.56 -9.60 -18.56
CA ASP A 174 1.52 -9.82 -17.47
C ASP A 174 1.20 -8.98 -16.22
N ALA A 175 0.23 -8.06 -16.33
CA ALA A 175 -0.21 -7.20 -15.25
C ALA A 175 -0.59 -7.99 -13.99
N LYS A 176 -0.23 -7.44 -12.85
CA LYS A 176 -0.56 -7.94 -11.52
C LYS A 176 -1.41 -6.93 -10.78
N THR A 177 -2.61 -7.32 -10.39
CA THR A 177 -3.54 -6.41 -9.70
C THR A 177 -3.48 -6.60 -8.19
N ILE A 178 -3.73 -5.50 -7.48
CA ILE A 178 -3.73 -5.41 -6.02
C ILE A 178 -5.08 -4.82 -5.62
N VAL A 179 -5.84 -5.53 -4.79
CA VAL A 179 -7.00 -4.96 -4.09
C VAL A 179 -6.56 -4.71 -2.65
N SER A 180 -6.83 -3.50 -2.16
CA SER A 180 -6.39 -3.05 -0.85
C SER A 180 -7.57 -2.88 0.11
N ALA A 181 -7.29 -3.08 1.40
CA ALA A 181 -8.16 -2.70 2.52
C ALA A 181 -7.30 -2.16 3.67
N GLY A 182 -7.92 -1.56 4.68
CA GLY A 182 -7.22 -1.11 5.89
C GLY A 182 -7.74 -1.75 7.18
N TRP A 183 -7.12 -1.39 8.31
CA TRP A 183 -7.63 -1.74 9.64
C TRP A 183 -7.89 -3.25 9.82
N LEU A 184 -9.08 -3.66 10.26
CA LEU A 184 -9.49 -5.06 10.42
C LEU A 184 -10.35 -5.55 9.24
N HIS A 185 -10.33 -4.83 8.12
CA HIS A 185 -11.27 -4.99 7.01
C HIS A 185 -10.90 -6.11 6.03
N TRP A 186 -10.07 -7.08 6.43
CA TRP A 186 -9.71 -8.22 5.57
C TRP A 186 -10.92 -9.05 5.12
N GLY A 187 -12.06 -8.96 5.82
CA GLY A 187 -13.30 -9.61 5.39
C GLY A 187 -13.74 -9.16 3.99
N PHE A 188 -13.52 -7.88 3.64
CA PHE A 188 -13.77 -7.38 2.29
C PHE A 188 -12.93 -8.10 1.22
N LEU A 189 -11.65 -8.34 1.51
CA LEU A 189 -10.74 -9.01 0.59
C LEU A 189 -11.13 -10.48 0.39
N GLN A 190 -11.50 -11.18 1.46
CA GLN A 190 -12.02 -12.56 1.37
C GLN A 190 -13.32 -12.62 0.56
N MET A 191 -14.24 -11.67 0.80
CA MET A 191 -15.46 -11.57 0.00
C MET A 191 -15.15 -11.34 -1.49
N CYS A 192 -14.15 -10.52 -1.82
CA CYS A 192 -13.72 -10.33 -3.21
C CYS A 192 -13.20 -11.62 -3.85
N GLU A 193 -12.41 -12.43 -3.13
CA GLU A 193 -11.97 -13.75 -3.60
C GLU A 193 -13.15 -14.69 -3.82
N ASP A 194 -14.06 -14.78 -2.85
CA ASP A 194 -15.26 -15.62 -2.90
C ASP A 194 -16.19 -15.23 -4.06
N TYR A 195 -16.30 -13.93 -4.36
CA TYR A 195 -17.06 -13.42 -5.51
C TYR A 195 -16.38 -13.75 -6.86
N GLY A 196 -15.07 -14.02 -6.85
CA GLY A 196 -14.28 -14.34 -8.02
C GLY A 196 -13.55 -13.14 -8.64
N VAL A 197 -13.21 -12.12 -7.85
CA VAL A 197 -12.22 -11.10 -8.23
C VAL A 197 -10.83 -11.74 -8.17
N LYS A 198 -10.16 -11.88 -9.32
CA LYS A 198 -8.89 -12.62 -9.42
C LYS A 198 -7.66 -11.74 -9.23
N PHE A 199 -7.68 -10.90 -8.20
CA PHE A 199 -6.55 -10.02 -7.91
C PHE A 199 -5.30 -10.83 -7.50
N ASP A 200 -4.12 -10.39 -7.90
CA ASP A 200 -2.88 -11.18 -7.74
C ASP A 200 -2.26 -11.05 -6.34
N ARG A 201 -2.54 -9.94 -5.64
CA ARG A 201 -1.86 -9.59 -4.38
C ARG A 201 -2.79 -8.88 -3.41
N VAL A 202 -2.58 -9.13 -2.13
CA VAL A 202 -3.26 -8.40 -1.04
C VAL A 202 -2.55 -7.07 -0.83
N GLY A 203 -3.28 -5.96 -0.99
CA GLY A 203 -2.87 -4.64 -0.54
C GLY A 203 -3.38 -4.38 0.87
N TYR A 204 -2.59 -3.74 1.71
CA TYR A 204 -3.03 -3.40 3.06
C TYR A 204 -2.52 -2.04 3.55
N ASN A 205 -3.40 -1.27 4.15
CA ASN A 205 -3.10 0.02 4.76
C ASN A 205 -3.02 -0.13 6.29
N TRP A 206 -1.92 0.32 6.90
CA TRP A 206 -1.68 0.08 8.33
C TRP A 206 -1.01 1.24 9.05
N TYR A 207 -1.59 1.69 10.16
CA TYR A 207 -1.10 2.87 10.87
C TYR A 207 -0.85 2.60 12.36
N SER A 208 -0.03 3.43 13.01
CA SER A 208 0.45 3.16 14.38
C SER A 208 -0.62 3.11 15.47
N ASP A 209 -1.74 3.81 15.28
CA ASP A 209 -2.91 3.71 16.16
C ASP A 209 -3.55 2.34 16.05
N MET A 210 -3.56 1.78 14.84
CA MET A 210 -4.09 0.45 14.57
C MET A 210 -3.28 -0.62 15.30
N GLU A 211 -1.95 -0.55 15.18
CA GLU A 211 -1.00 -1.42 15.88
C GLU A 211 -1.28 -1.51 17.39
N LYS A 212 -1.58 -0.37 18.02
CA LYS A 212 -1.86 -0.31 19.47
C LYS A 212 -3.23 -0.87 19.84
N ALA A 213 -4.19 -0.75 18.94
CA ALA A 213 -5.57 -1.11 19.21
C ALA A 213 -5.83 -2.62 19.07
N VAL A 214 -5.11 -3.30 18.17
CA VAL A 214 -5.38 -4.72 17.86
C VAL A 214 -4.73 -5.72 18.80
N VAL A 215 -3.67 -5.34 19.54
CA VAL A 215 -2.98 -6.23 20.48
C VAL A 215 -3.79 -6.52 21.76
N LYS A 216 -4.90 -5.80 21.97
CA LYS A 216 -5.77 -5.92 23.14
C LYS A 216 -7.09 -6.62 22.78
N ALA A 217 -7.85 -6.95 23.81
CA ALA A 217 -9.23 -7.38 23.65
C ALA A 217 -10.03 -6.37 22.78
N PRO A 218 -10.90 -6.84 21.89
CA PRO A 218 -11.28 -8.23 21.64
C PRO A 218 -10.44 -8.95 20.58
N TYR A 219 -9.42 -8.31 19.98
CA TYR A 219 -8.79 -8.79 18.75
C TYR A 219 -7.58 -9.69 18.98
N TYR A 220 -6.71 -9.34 19.94
CA TYR A 220 -5.51 -10.12 20.30
C TYR A 220 -4.62 -10.47 19.10
N ILE A 221 -4.32 -9.47 18.26
CA ILE A 221 -3.46 -9.61 17.08
C ILE A 221 -2.11 -8.96 17.38
N ASP A 222 -1.08 -9.78 17.61
CA ASP A 222 0.27 -9.30 17.90
C ASP A 222 1.02 -8.78 16.67
N ASP A 223 0.74 -9.36 15.51
CA ASP A 223 1.38 -9.03 14.25
C ASP A 223 0.40 -9.17 13.08
N ILE A 224 0.02 -8.02 12.52
CA ILE A 224 -0.88 -7.96 11.36
C ILE A 224 -0.29 -8.66 10.13
N THR A 225 1.04 -8.66 9.95
CA THR A 225 1.69 -9.31 8.80
C THR A 225 1.45 -10.82 8.85
N VAL A 226 1.53 -11.42 10.04
CA VAL A 226 1.27 -12.84 10.27
C VAL A 226 -0.19 -13.16 10.07
N LYS A 227 -1.09 -12.31 10.61
CA LYS A 227 -2.53 -12.48 10.44
C LYS A 227 -2.93 -12.49 8.96
N LEU A 228 -2.42 -11.55 8.17
CA LEU A 228 -2.68 -11.49 6.73
C LEU A 228 -2.12 -12.71 6.00
N ALA A 229 -0.91 -13.17 6.36
CA ALA A 229 -0.33 -14.37 5.75
C ALA A 229 -1.12 -15.64 6.05
N GLN A 230 -1.74 -15.73 7.22
CA GLN A 230 -2.64 -16.83 7.58
C GLN A 230 -3.96 -16.78 6.80
N LEU A 231 -4.50 -15.58 6.57
CA LEU A 231 -5.75 -15.39 5.84
C LEU A 231 -5.59 -15.60 4.33
N PHE A 232 -4.43 -15.22 3.78
CA PHE A 232 -4.14 -15.26 2.35
C PHE A 232 -2.81 -15.98 2.07
N PRO A 233 -2.69 -17.27 2.41
CA PRO A 233 -1.42 -18.01 2.33
C PRO A 233 -0.85 -18.06 0.92
N ASP A 234 -1.71 -18.04 -0.10
CA ASP A 234 -1.32 -18.18 -1.51
C ASP A 234 -1.07 -16.84 -2.22
N LYS A 235 -1.25 -15.71 -1.52
CA LYS A 235 -1.06 -14.38 -2.11
C LYS A 235 0.10 -13.63 -1.45
N PRO A 236 0.96 -13.00 -2.24
CA PRO A 236 1.91 -12.03 -1.71
C PRO A 236 1.20 -10.84 -1.08
N ILE A 237 1.75 -10.34 0.03
CA ILE A 237 1.23 -9.19 0.76
C ILE A 237 2.06 -7.95 0.44
N TRP A 238 1.36 -6.86 0.16
CA TRP A 238 1.91 -5.52 -0.05
C TRP A 238 1.27 -4.58 0.96
N PHE A 239 2.07 -3.96 1.82
CA PHE A 239 1.60 -2.81 2.57
C PHE A 239 1.62 -1.62 1.63
N THR A 240 0.45 -1.22 1.14
CA THR A 240 0.28 -0.13 0.18
C THR A 240 0.39 1.23 0.82
N GLU A 241 0.14 1.29 2.14
CA GLU A 241 0.37 2.44 3.00
C GLU A 241 0.74 1.96 4.40
N TYR A 242 1.80 2.54 4.97
CA TYR A 242 1.96 2.53 6.42
C TYR A 242 2.65 3.78 6.93
N ASN A 243 2.18 4.30 8.07
CA ASN A 243 2.87 5.36 8.80
C ASN A 243 2.34 5.54 10.24
N PHE A 244 3.01 6.39 10.99
CA PHE A 244 2.63 6.84 12.31
C PHE A 244 1.55 7.91 12.27
N ARG A 245 0.43 7.69 12.95
CA ARG A 245 -0.62 8.70 13.12
C ARG A 245 -0.11 9.84 14.00
N TYR A 246 -0.03 11.01 13.39
CA TYR A 246 0.41 12.23 14.04
C TYR A 246 -0.47 12.59 15.25
N LYS A 247 0.16 12.96 16.38
CA LYS A 247 -0.52 13.25 17.64
C LYS A 247 -0.48 14.74 17.95
N SER A 248 -1.66 15.32 18.19
CA SER A 248 -1.73 16.76 18.45
C SER A 248 -1.02 17.18 19.72
N GLY A 249 -0.20 18.24 19.62
CA GLY A 249 0.56 18.79 20.73
C GLY A 249 1.76 17.95 21.19
N SER A 250 2.08 16.83 20.53
CA SER A 250 3.26 16.04 20.88
C SER A 250 4.54 16.64 20.28
N SER A 251 5.57 16.79 21.10
CA SER A 251 6.93 17.15 20.67
C SER A 251 7.75 15.96 20.16
N THR A 252 7.25 14.74 20.31
CA THR A 252 7.98 13.50 19.93
C THR A 252 7.53 12.92 18.60
N ASN A 253 6.62 13.56 17.87
CA ASN A 253 5.99 12.99 16.66
C ASN A 253 7.00 12.45 15.64
N GLU A 254 8.08 13.17 15.32
CA GLU A 254 9.08 12.67 14.37
C GLU A 254 9.88 11.47 14.90
N ALA A 255 10.18 11.46 16.21
CA ALA A 255 10.87 10.34 16.85
C ALA A 255 9.97 9.09 16.91
N ASP A 256 8.71 9.27 17.31
CA ASP A 256 7.70 8.20 17.32
C ASP A 256 7.46 7.67 15.90
N GLN A 257 7.41 8.54 14.89
CA GLN A 257 7.29 8.15 13.48
C GLN A 257 8.45 7.28 13.04
N LYS A 258 9.69 7.73 13.30
CA LYS A 258 10.90 6.96 13.01
C LYS A 258 10.85 5.58 13.66
N GLU A 259 10.50 5.52 14.94
CA GLU A 259 10.45 4.27 15.68
C GLU A 259 9.38 3.32 15.12
N PHE A 260 8.16 3.81 14.87
CA PHE A 260 7.09 3.02 14.30
C PHE A 260 7.48 2.46 12.92
N ILE A 261 7.97 3.31 12.01
CA ILE A 261 8.36 2.87 10.66
C ILE A 261 9.46 1.81 10.75
N ARG A 262 10.47 1.99 11.61
CA ARG A 262 11.53 0.99 11.83
C ARG A 262 10.96 -0.34 12.30
N ASN A 263 10.16 -0.31 13.37
CA ASN A 263 9.62 -1.53 13.98
C ASN A 263 8.69 -2.27 13.01
N PHE A 264 7.81 -1.56 12.32
CA PHE A 264 6.89 -2.16 11.35
C PHE A 264 7.61 -2.70 10.12
N THR A 265 8.65 -2.00 9.63
CA THR A 265 9.50 -2.50 8.54
C THR A 265 10.20 -3.79 8.94
N ASN A 266 10.65 -3.91 10.20
CA ASN A 266 11.25 -5.15 10.70
C ASN A 266 10.25 -6.31 10.77
N LYS A 267 8.98 -6.05 11.13
CA LYS A 267 7.90 -7.07 11.03
C LYS A 267 7.71 -7.53 9.58
N CYS A 268 7.61 -6.58 8.65
CA CYS A 268 7.53 -6.87 7.22
C CYS A 268 8.72 -7.71 6.73
N LYS A 269 9.94 -7.40 7.18
CA LYS A 269 11.15 -8.15 6.80
C LYS A 269 11.12 -9.59 7.30
N ALA A 270 10.65 -9.79 8.53
CA ALA A 270 10.60 -11.09 9.20
C ALA A 270 9.55 -12.03 8.59
N ASN A 271 8.58 -11.49 7.84
CA ASN A 271 7.53 -12.27 7.21
C ASN A 271 7.77 -12.42 5.70
N PRO A 272 8.14 -13.61 5.20
CA PRO A 272 8.44 -13.82 3.79
C PRO A 272 7.24 -13.66 2.86
N HIS A 273 5.98 -13.62 3.35
CA HIS A 273 4.82 -13.32 2.51
C HIS A 273 4.76 -11.84 2.13
N VAL A 274 5.36 -10.95 2.92
CA VAL A 274 5.39 -9.51 2.65
C VAL A 274 6.50 -9.21 1.63
N LYS A 275 6.12 -8.63 0.48
CA LYS A 275 7.06 -8.36 -0.62
C LYS A 275 7.37 -6.88 -0.78
N VAL A 276 6.40 -6.02 -0.49
CA VAL A 276 6.55 -4.57 -0.60
C VAL A 276 5.89 -3.90 0.60
N ALA A 277 6.54 -2.87 1.13
CA ALA A 277 5.93 -1.95 2.09
C ALA A 277 6.20 -0.51 1.66
N CYS A 278 5.13 0.28 1.47
CA CYS A 278 5.20 1.66 1.04
C CYS A 278 4.87 2.61 2.19
N ILE A 279 5.84 3.47 2.54
CA ILE A 279 5.64 4.49 3.56
C ILE A 279 4.72 5.56 2.97
N TYR A 280 3.61 5.85 3.65
CA TYR A 280 2.73 6.94 3.27
C TYR A 280 3.16 8.17 4.06
N GLU A 281 3.97 9.12 3.55
CA GLU A 281 4.22 9.46 2.15
C GLU A 281 5.54 10.27 1.98
N LEU A 282 5.84 10.78 0.77
CA LEU A 282 7.11 11.47 0.49
C LEU A 282 7.21 12.86 1.14
N PHE A 283 6.20 13.71 0.93
CA PHE A 283 6.20 15.11 1.41
C PHE A 283 5.12 15.34 2.46
N ASP A 284 5.38 16.25 3.39
CA ASP A 284 4.31 16.83 4.20
C ASP A 284 3.39 17.68 3.32
N GLU A 285 2.11 17.69 3.69
CA GLU A 285 1.04 18.31 2.92
C GLU A 285 0.31 19.36 3.78
N PRO A 286 0.92 20.54 4.02
CA PRO A 286 0.50 21.48 5.06
C PRO A 286 -0.91 22.07 4.89
N TYR A 287 -1.55 21.87 3.73
CA TYR A 287 -2.91 22.32 3.45
C TYR A 287 -3.98 21.26 3.80
N LYS A 288 -3.58 20.01 4.09
CA LYS A 288 -4.49 18.95 4.52
C LYS A 288 -4.82 19.09 6.01
N SER A 289 -5.72 18.24 6.48
CA SER A 289 -6.11 18.20 7.89
C SER A 289 -4.89 17.93 8.80
N TYR A 290 -5.05 18.20 10.09
CA TYR A 290 -3.96 18.12 11.06
C TYR A 290 -3.20 16.78 11.03
N GLN A 291 -3.91 15.67 10.87
CA GLN A 291 -3.29 14.34 10.80
C GLN A 291 -2.61 14.10 9.46
N GLU A 292 -3.31 14.38 8.35
CA GLU A 292 -2.83 14.13 6.98
C GLU A 292 -1.64 15.02 6.59
N SER A 293 -1.55 16.23 7.15
CA SER A 293 -0.51 17.19 6.79
C SER A 293 0.92 16.83 7.22
N ASN A 294 1.10 15.79 8.04
CA ASN A 294 2.36 15.53 8.76
C ASN A 294 2.94 14.12 8.51
N TYR A 295 2.47 13.38 7.50
CA TYR A 295 2.95 12.04 7.21
C TYR A 295 4.28 11.97 6.46
N GLY A 296 4.65 13.02 5.73
CA GLY A 296 5.79 13.05 4.83
C GLY A 296 7.10 12.60 5.48
N LEU A 297 7.97 11.94 4.72
CA LEU A 297 9.38 11.75 5.10
C LEU A 297 10.17 13.07 5.04
N ILE A 298 9.70 13.99 4.20
CA ILE A 298 10.29 15.28 3.94
C ILE A 298 9.33 16.37 4.40
N LYS A 299 9.83 17.31 5.22
CA LYS A 299 9.08 18.50 5.65
C LYS A 299 9.57 19.75 4.97
N TRP A 300 8.72 20.78 4.90
CA TRP A 300 9.06 22.04 4.26
C TRP A 300 9.79 22.97 5.24
N LYS A 301 10.96 23.51 4.83
CA LYS A 301 11.61 24.64 5.51
C LYS A 301 11.00 25.96 5.04
N SER A 302 10.80 26.06 3.74
CA SER A 302 10.05 27.12 3.09
C SER A 302 9.12 26.45 2.11
N GLN A 303 7.82 26.69 2.28
CA GLN A 303 6.77 25.94 1.59
C GLN A 303 7.05 25.87 0.07
N TYR A 304 7.16 24.65 -0.43
CA TYR A 304 7.39 24.31 -1.85
C TYR A 304 8.66 24.84 -2.50
N THR A 305 9.59 25.40 -1.72
CA THR A 305 10.85 25.97 -2.24
C THR A 305 12.08 25.29 -1.65
N SER A 306 12.05 24.94 -0.37
CA SER A 306 13.12 24.18 0.28
C SER A 306 12.58 23.26 1.37
N PHE A 307 13.29 22.15 1.60
CA PHE A 307 12.85 21.08 2.48
C PHE A 307 13.95 20.60 3.43
N LEU A 308 13.54 19.83 4.43
CA LEU A 308 14.37 19.13 5.40
C LEU A 308 13.94 17.68 5.49
N GLU A 309 14.90 16.79 5.75
CA GLU A 309 14.60 15.45 6.22
C GLU A 309 13.96 15.53 7.62
N LYS A 310 12.98 14.64 7.88
CA LYS A 310 12.55 14.35 9.25
C LYS A 310 13.57 13.45 9.96
N ALA A 311 13.31 13.15 11.23
CA ALA A 311 14.15 12.26 12.04
C ALA A 311 14.46 10.89 11.38
N LEU A 312 13.53 10.38 10.55
CA LEU A 312 13.78 9.26 9.64
C LEU A 312 14.46 9.76 8.35
N ASN A 313 15.76 10.00 8.45
CA ASN A 313 16.57 10.50 7.34
C ASN A 313 17.00 9.39 6.35
N ILE A 314 17.66 9.78 5.27
CA ILE A 314 18.14 8.88 4.21
C ILE A 314 18.93 7.69 4.77
N SER A 315 19.93 7.91 5.62
CA SER A 315 20.74 6.83 6.19
C SER A 315 19.92 5.87 7.02
N SER A 316 18.98 6.39 7.84
CA SER A 316 18.10 5.55 8.65
C SER A 316 17.25 4.61 7.76
N ILE A 317 16.79 5.07 6.59
CA ILE A 317 16.02 4.23 5.66
C ILE A 317 16.93 3.21 4.97
N GLN A 318 18.15 3.60 4.59
CA GLN A 318 19.12 2.67 4.02
C GLN A 318 19.50 1.56 5.03
N ASP A 319 19.60 1.89 6.32
CA ASP A 319 19.80 0.92 7.39
C ASP A 319 18.62 -0.07 7.47
N LEU A 320 17.39 0.42 7.27
CA LEU A 320 16.19 -0.44 7.12
C LEU A 320 16.24 -1.32 5.87
N LEU A 321 17.16 -1.14 4.94
CA LEU A 321 17.34 -2.04 3.79
C LEU A 321 18.52 -2.99 3.99
N SER A 322 19.41 -2.70 4.92
CA SER A 322 20.52 -3.58 5.27
C SER A 322 20.02 -4.84 6.01
N ASP A 323 20.69 -5.97 5.77
CA ASP A 323 20.45 -7.23 6.50
C ASP A 323 21.06 -7.19 7.92
N THR A 324 21.64 -6.06 8.33
CA THR A 324 22.27 -5.91 9.63
C THR A 324 21.19 -5.73 10.70
N LEU A 325 20.79 -6.83 11.32
CA LEU A 325 20.08 -6.79 12.60
C LEU A 325 21.04 -6.18 13.63
N HIS A 326 20.88 -4.90 13.93
CA HIS A 326 21.40 -4.34 15.18
C HIS A 326 20.51 -4.87 16.30
N ILE A 327 20.91 -6.03 16.86
CA ILE A 327 20.34 -6.61 18.08
C ILE A 327 20.77 -5.76 19.27
#